data_AF-A0A956NQI1-F1
#
_entry.id   AF-A0A956NQI1-F1
#
_cell.length_a   1.000
_cell.length_b   1.000
_cell.length_c   1.000
_cell.angle_alpha   90.00
_cell.angle_beta   90.00
_cell.angle_gamma   90.00
#
_symmetry.space_group_name_H-M   'P 1'
#
loop_
_entity.id
_entity.type
_entity.pdbx_description
1 polymer ?
#
loop_
_entity_poly.entity_id
_entity_poly.type
_entity_poly.pdbx_seq_one_letter_code
_entity_poly.pdbx_strand_id
1 'polypeptide(L)'
;MPHRLWKYPCCGKAEPVDTCVTHGREGFFVGWWPTPAEQLARYVTEYGLTPKGAHRQLMDRLLDRPVGGHCRACRGAGWLGTVADTEPVACPGCDGTGWQWRPTEAQIAEAREIVLRVYPGAAVGRGGTHAAAP
;
A
#
# COMPACT_ATOMS: atom_id res chain seq x y z
N MET A 1 8.27 -3.41 8.21
CA MET A 1 8.39 -2.03 8.70
C MET A 1 8.55 -1.12 7.50
N PRO A 2 7.89 0.05 7.49
CA PRO A 2 8.04 1.03 6.44
C PRO A 2 9.51 1.46 6.33
N HIS A 3 9.91 1.90 5.16
CA HIS A 3 11.26 2.34 4.86
C HIS A 3 11.28 3.83 4.56
N ARG A 4 12.44 4.45 4.74
CA ARG A 4 12.65 5.86 4.38
C ARG A 4 12.69 5.98 2.87
N LEU A 5 12.00 6.97 2.35
CA LEU A 5 12.02 7.30 0.93
C LEU A 5 12.70 8.66 0.74
N TRP A 6 13.60 8.72 -0.22
CA TRP A 6 14.35 9.92 -0.59
C TRP A 6 14.08 10.26 -2.04
N LYS A 7 13.99 11.55 -2.37
CA LYS A 7 13.85 12.01 -3.76
C LYS A 7 15.07 12.82 -4.17
N TYR A 8 15.56 12.60 -5.38
CA TYR A 8 16.78 13.26 -5.86
C TYR A 8 16.46 14.33 -6.89
N PRO A 9 16.99 15.56 -6.72
CA PRO A 9 16.85 16.62 -7.73
C PRO A 9 17.47 16.28 -9.09
N CYS A 10 18.56 15.49 -9.11
CA CYS A 10 19.31 15.22 -10.34
C CYS A 10 18.55 14.35 -11.36
N CYS A 11 17.74 13.41 -10.90
CA CYS A 11 17.03 12.47 -11.77
C CYS A 11 15.51 12.42 -11.52
N GLY A 12 15.01 13.12 -10.50
CA GLY A 12 13.60 13.14 -10.13
C GLY A 12 13.08 11.83 -9.52
N LYS A 13 13.91 10.80 -9.42
CA LYS A 13 13.56 9.49 -8.87
C LYS A 13 13.40 9.55 -7.35
N ALA A 14 12.63 8.60 -6.82
CA ALA A 14 12.53 8.33 -5.40
C ALA A 14 13.01 6.91 -5.09
N GLU A 15 13.91 6.75 -4.13
CA GLU A 15 14.58 5.48 -3.81
C GLU A 15 14.76 5.32 -2.28
N PRO A 16 15.00 4.09 -1.77
CA PRO A 16 15.13 3.81 -0.34
C PRO A 16 16.53 4.11 0.23
N VAL A 17 17.40 4.78 -0.52
CA VAL A 17 18.77 5.14 -0.11
C VAL A 17 18.88 6.67 -0.03
N ASP A 18 19.76 7.21 0.81
CA ASP A 18 19.87 8.68 0.96
C ASP A 18 20.67 9.35 -0.16
N THR A 19 21.40 8.57 -0.96
CA THR A 19 22.31 9.05 -2.00
C THR A 19 21.96 8.43 -3.35
N CYS A 20 21.86 9.25 -4.40
CA CYS A 20 21.55 8.79 -5.75
C CYS A 20 22.64 7.86 -6.27
N VAL A 21 22.30 6.60 -6.53
CA VAL A 21 23.25 5.58 -7.00
C VAL A 21 23.91 5.90 -8.34
N THR A 22 23.28 6.75 -9.16
CA THR A 22 23.80 7.13 -10.49
C THR A 22 24.74 8.33 -10.45
N HIS A 23 24.46 9.31 -9.58
CA HIS A 23 25.14 10.62 -9.62
C HIS A 23 25.86 10.99 -8.31
N GLY A 24 25.74 10.16 -7.26
CA GLY A 24 26.34 10.41 -5.95
C GLY A 24 25.77 11.62 -5.21
N ARG A 25 24.62 12.16 -5.64
CA ARG A 25 24.00 13.33 -5.00
C ARG A 25 23.06 12.92 -3.88
N GLU A 26 23.12 13.64 -2.77
CA GLU A 26 22.18 13.51 -1.67
C GLU A 26 20.74 13.78 -2.12
N GLY A 27 19.82 12.97 -1.62
CA GLY A 27 18.38 13.17 -1.75
C GLY A 27 17.84 14.04 -0.63
N PHE A 28 16.59 14.46 -0.79
CA PHE A 28 15.81 15.00 0.32
C PHE A 28 14.80 13.96 0.79
N PHE A 29 14.67 13.83 2.10
CA PHE A 29 13.74 12.91 2.72
C PHE A 29 12.31 13.33 2.39
N VAL A 30 11.52 12.41 1.81
CA VAL A 30 10.12 12.69 1.45
C VAL A 30 9.11 12.08 2.40
N GLY A 31 9.53 11.10 3.21
CA GLY A 31 8.71 10.44 4.21
C GLY A 31 8.99 8.94 4.33
N TRP A 32 8.17 8.30 5.15
CA TRP A 32 8.17 6.86 5.36
C TRP A 32 7.17 6.19 4.44
N TRP A 33 7.61 5.19 3.68
CA TRP A 33 6.77 4.46 2.74
C TRP A 33 6.64 2.99 3.10
N PRO A 34 5.44 2.39 2.93
CA PRO A 34 5.28 0.96 3.09
C PRO A 34 6.12 0.22 2.03
N THR A 35 6.82 -0.81 2.48
CA THR A 35 7.49 -1.76 1.59
C THR A 35 6.48 -2.40 0.62
N PRO A 36 6.93 -2.92 -0.53
CA PRO A 36 6.05 -3.66 -1.42
C PRO A 36 5.30 -4.80 -0.71
N ALA A 37 5.96 -5.51 0.21
CA ALA A 37 5.33 -6.57 1.00
C ALA A 37 4.19 -6.03 1.89
N GLU A 38 4.39 -4.90 2.57
CA GLU A 38 3.34 -4.27 3.39
C GLU A 38 2.17 -3.77 2.56
N GLN A 39 2.42 -3.22 1.37
CA GLN A 39 1.34 -2.81 0.46
C GLN A 39 0.50 -4.01 0.01
N LEU A 40 1.13 -5.14 -0.30
CA LEU A 40 0.43 -6.38 -0.66
C LEU A 40 -0.35 -6.95 0.54
N ALA A 41 0.25 -6.97 1.73
CA ALA A 41 -0.41 -7.43 2.94
C ALA A 41 -1.64 -6.58 3.28
N ARG A 42 -1.52 -5.25 3.16
CA ARG A 42 -2.67 -4.32 3.32
C ARG A 42 -3.80 -4.65 2.38
N TYR A 43 -3.51 -4.87 1.10
CA TYR A 43 -4.54 -5.24 0.12
C TYR A 43 -5.25 -6.55 0.51
N VAL A 44 -4.49 -7.55 0.96
CA VAL A 44 -5.04 -8.83 1.43
C VAL A 44 -5.93 -8.62 2.66
N THR A 45 -5.48 -7.86 3.65
CA THR A 45 -6.23 -7.57 4.87
C THR A 45 -7.49 -6.76 4.59
N GLU A 46 -7.40 -5.75 3.72
CA GLU A 46 -8.51 -4.83 3.42
C GLU A 46 -9.59 -5.51 2.57
N TYR A 47 -9.19 -6.33 1.58
CA TYR A 47 -10.13 -6.85 0.58
C TYR A 47 -10.35 -8.36 0.64
N GLY A 48 -9.54 -9.11 1.39
CA GLY A 48 -9.62 -10.57 1.41
C GLY A 48 -9.41 -11.21 0.04
N LEU A 49 -8.66 -10.54 -0.84
CA LEU A 49 -8.35 -10.94 -2.21
C LEU A 49 -6.84 -11.08 -2.39
N THR A 50 -6.42 -11.98 -3.28
CA THR A 50 -5.00 -12.09 -3.64
C THR A 50 -4.51 -10.76 -4.22
N PRO A 51 -3.29 -10.30 -3.89
CA PRO A 51 -2.89 -8.93 -4.21
C PRO A 51 -2.37 -8.77 -5.65
N LYS A 52 -2.29 -9.87 -6.41
CA LYS A 52 -1.83 -9.95 -7.80
C LYS A 52 -2.88 -10.64 -8.65
N GLY A 53 -3.20 -10.07 -9.80
CA GLY A 53 -4.14 -10.64 -10.78
C GLY A 53 -4.95 -9.58 -11.50
N ALA A 54 -5.60 -9.98 -12.61
CA ALA A 54 -6.43 -9.07 -13.42
C ALA A 54 -7.63 -8.51 -12.64
N HIS A 55 -8.09 -9.22 -11.60
CA HIS A 55 -9.20 -8.80 -10.73
C HIS A 55 -8.95 -7.49 -9.99
N ARG A 56 -7.67 -7.11 -9.78
CA ARG A 56 -7.32 -5.88 -9.06
C ARG A 56 -7.87 -4.63 -9.76
N GLN A 57 -7.79 -4.58 -11.10
CA GLN A 57 -8.36 -3.46 -11.86
C GLN A 57 -9.88 -3.40 -11.78
N LEU A 58 -10.56 -4.53 -11.58
CA LEU A 58 -12.00 -4.55 -11.35
C LEU A 58 -12.32 -4.04 -9.93
N MET A 59 -11.58 -4.50 -8.93
CA MET A 59 -11.73 -4.03 -7.54
C MET A 59 -11.52 -2.51 -7.43
N ASP A 60 -10.45 -2.00 -8.03
CA ASP A 60 -10.13 -0.56 -8.02
C ASP A 60 -11.24 0.28 -8.70
N ARG A 61 -11.89 -0.26 -9.74
CA ARG A 61 -13.02 0.39 -10.43
C ARG A 61 -14.32 0.34 -9.63
N LEU A 62 -14.63 -0.79 -8.99
CA LEU A 62 -15.86 -0.95 -8.19
C LEU A 62 -15.85 -0.05 -6.96
N LEU A 63 -14.67 0.12 -6.36
CA LEU A 63 -14.49 1.02 -5.23
C LEU A 63 -14.26 2.47 -5.68
N ASP A 64 -14.25 2.77 -6.98
CA ASP A 64 -14.10 4.10 -7.59
C ASP A 64 -13.33 5.10 -6.70
N ARG A 65 -12.07 4.78 -6.39
CA ARG A 65 -11.27 5.61 -5.51
C ARG A 65 -11.15 6.99 -6.15
N PRO A 66 -11.65 8.07 -5.52
CA PRO A 66 -11.62 9.38 -6.16
C PRO A 66 -10.18 9.76 -6.49
N VAL A 67 -9.95 10.16 -7.75
CA VAL A 67 -8.65 10.68 -8.21
C VAL A 67 -8.26 11.84 -7.29
N GLY A 68 -7.14 11.70 -6.57
CA GLY A 68 -6.70 12.68 -5.57
C GLY A 68 -7.06 12.34 -4.11
N GLY A 69 -7.63 11.16 -3.83
CA GLY A 69 -8.01 10.70 -2.49
C GLY A 69 -6.85 10.38 -1.52
N HIS A 70 -5.63 10.82 -1.79
CA HIS A 70 -4.52 10.64 -0.86
C HIS A 70 -4.74 11.46 0.41
N CYS A 71 -4.38 10.89 1.56
CA CYS A 71 -4.37 11.59 2.83
C CYS A 71 -3.46 12.81 2.75
N ARG A 72 -4.02 14.02 2.92
CA ARG A 72 -3.26 15.27 2.90
C ARG A 72 -2.22 15.34 4.02
N ALA A 73 -2.51 14.74 5.17
CA ALA A 73 -1.61 14.77 6.34
C ALA A 73 -0.30 14.01 6.08
N CYS A 74 -0.37 12.82 5.49
CA CYS A 74 0.81 12.00 5.18
C CYS A 74 1.17 11.98 3.69
N ARG A 75 0.47 12.77 2.87
CA ARG A 75 0.64 12.86 1.40
C ARG A 75 0.60 11.49 0.69
N GLY A 76 -0.29 10.60 1.14
CA GLY A 76 -0.43 9.27 0.54
C GLY A 76 0.43 8.18 1.17
N ALA A 77 1.42 8.54 2.01
CA ALA A 77 2.39 7.58 2.51
C ALA A 77 1.82 6.62 3.58
N GLY A 78 0.77 7.05 4.28
CA GLY A 78 0.18 6.33 5.40
C GLY A 78 0.94 6.46 6.71
N TRP A 79 2.18 6.94 6.69
CA TRP A 79 3.04 7.06 7.87
C TRP A 79 3.47 8.49 8.10
N LEU A 80 3.70 8.85 9.36
CA LEU A 80 4.28 10.12 9.79
C LEU A 80 5.57 9.83 10.55
N GLY A 81 6.55 10.69 10.32
CA GLY A 81 7.84 10.64 10.99
C GLY A 81 8.86 11.54 10.30
N THR A 82 9.91 11.84 11.02
CA THR A 82 11.09 12.57 10.56
C THR A 82 12.17 11.61 10.04
N VAL A 83 13.25 12.17 9.51
CA VAL A 83 14.43 11.39 9.09
C VAL A 83 15.18 10.78 10.29
N ALA A 84 15.11 11.43 11.45
CA ALA A 84 15.80 10.99 12.67
C ALA A 84 15.07 9.82 13.36
N ASP A 85 13.78 9.65 13.08
CA ASP A 85 12.98 8.62 13.70
C ASP A 85 13.50 7.23 13.31
N THR A 86 13.47 6.30 14.25
CA THR A 86 13.70 4.87 14.00
C THR A 86 12.38 4.13 13.80
N GLU A 87 11.29 4.67 14.35
CA GLU A 87 9.96 4.08 14.33
C GLU A 87 8.93 5.15 13.93
N PRO A 88 8.49 5.17 12.66
CA PRO A 88 7.42 6.07 12.26
C PRO A 88 6.07 5.58 12.81
N VAL A 89 5.16 6.53 13.01
CA VAL A 89 3.80 6.24 13.47
C VAL A 89 2.83 6.18 12.30
N ALA A 90 1.81 5.34 12.40
CA ALA A 90 0.71 5.35 11.45
C ALA A 90 0.03 6.73 11.48
N CYS A 91 -0.26 7.28 10.31
CA CYS A 91 -0.91 8.58 10.21
C CYS A 91 -2.35 8.49 10.76
N PRO A 92 -2.73 9.24 11.81
CA PRO A 92 -4.06 9.15 12.41
C PRO A 92 -5.15 9.69 11.49
N GLY A 93 -4.82 10.61 10.58
CA GLY A 93 -5.78 11.12 9.60
C GLY A 93 -6.16 10.11 8.51
N CYS A 94 -5.49 8.95 8.46
CA CYS A 94 -5.83 7.87 7.54
C CYS A 94 -5.48 6.49 8.11
N ASP A 95 -5.41 6.32 9.44
CA ASP A 95 -5.01 5.10 10.15
C ASP A 95 -3.99 4.21 9.40
N GLY A 96 -2.91 4.81 8.91
CA GLY A 96 -1.89 4.04 8.21
C GLY A 96 -2.15 3.76 6.72
N THR A 97 -3.36 3.94 6.19
CA THR A 97 -3.74 3.53 4.84
C THR A 97 -3.14 4.42 3.75
N GLY A 98 -2.96 5.71 4.05
CA GLY A 98 -2.53 6.72 3.07
C GLY A 98 -3.69 7.35 2.29
N TRP A 99 -4.94 6.98 2.54
CA TRP A 99 -6.10 7.44 1.77
C TRP A 99 -7.13 8.16 2.67
N GLN A 100 -7.71 9.26 2.18
CA GLN A 100 -8.80 9.98 2.87
C GLN A 100 -10.14 9.29 2.66
N TRP A 101 -10.38 8.87 1.43
CA TRP A 101 -11.58 8.13 1.11
C TRP A 101 -11.43 6.68 1.57
N ARG A 102 -12.44 6.17 2.27
CA ARG A 102 -12.52 4.79 2.70
C ARG A 102 -13.85 4.20 2.32
N PRO A 103 -13.87 3.07 1.61
CA PRO A 103 -15.09 2.33 1.44
C PRO A 103 -15.53 1.77 2.79
N THR A 104 -16.85 1.69 3.00
CA THR A 104 -17.41 0.98 4.14
C THR A 104 -17.17 -0.52 3.99
N GLU A 105 -17.26 -1.26 5.09
CA GLU A 105 -17.18 -2.73 5.05
C GLU A 105 -18.23 -3.34 4.10
N ALA A 106 -19.43 -2.74 4.03
CA ALA A 106 -20.48 -3.16 3.11
C ALA A 106 -20.08 -2.95 1.63
N GLN A 107 -19.48 -1.80 1.30
CA GLN A 107 -18.98 -1.53 -0.06
C GLN A 107 -17.85 -2.49 -0.44
N ILE A 108 -16.94 -2.78 0.50
CA ILE A 108 -15.88 -3.76 0.29
C ILE A 108 -16.46 -5.15 0.05
N ALA A 109 -17.43 -5.57 0.86
CA ALA A 109 -18.06 -6.88 0.76
C ALA A 109 -18.77 -7.05 -0.59
N GLU A 110 -19.57 -6.05 -1.00
CA GLU A 110 -20.27 -6.03 -2.30
C GLU A 110 -19.27 -6.10 -3.47
N ALA A 111 -18.24 -5.24 -3.47
CA ALA A 111 -17.22 -5.24 -4.51
C ALA A 111 -16.48 -6.58 -4.57
N ARG A 112 -16.16 -7.16 -3.41
CA ARG A 112 -15.50 -8.47 -3.29
C ARG A 112 -16.37 -9.59 -3.86
N GLU A 113 -17.67 -9.60 -3.59
CA GLU A 113 -18.59 -10.59 -4.16
C GLU A 113 -18.63 -10.52 -5.69
N ILE A 114 -18.70 -9.31 -6.25
CA ILE A 114 -18.65 -9.09 -7.70
C ILE A 114 -17.33 -9.62 -8.27
N VAL A 115 -16.20 -9.29 -7.63
CA VAL A 115 -14.87 -9.75 -8.05
C VAL A 115 -14.79 -11.27 -8.03
N LEU A 116 -15.23 -11.93 -6.96
CA LEU A 116 -15.14 -13.38 -6.81
C LEU A 116 -16.05 -14.12 -7.80
N ARG A 117 -17.17 -13.53 -8.20
CA ARG A 117 -18.03 -14.07 -9.27
C ARG A 117 -17.34 -14.07 -10.63
N VAL A 118 -16.56 -13.02 -10.95
CA VAL A 118 -15.85 -12.90 -12.23
C VAL A 118 -14.50 -13.63 -12.20
N TYR A 119 -13.83 -13.63 -11.05
CA TYR A 119 -12.51 -14.21 -10.82
C TYR A 119 -12.52 -15.10 -9.58
N PRO A 120 -13.04 -16.35 -9.65
CA PRO A 120 -13.12 -17.23 -8.49
C PRO A 120 -11.76 -17.53 -7.83
N GLY A 121 -10.68 -17.57 -8.62
CA GLY A 121 -9.30 -17.75 -8.13
C GLY A 121 -8.69 -16.54 -7.42
N ALA A 122 -9.39 -15.41 -7.35
CA ALA A 122 -8.93 -14.21 -6.65
C ALA A 122 -9.09 -14.30 -5.13
N ALA A 123 -9.86 -15.28 -4.62
CA ALA A 123 -9.96 -15.51 -3.18
C ALA A 123 -8.57 -15.81 -2.62
N VAL A 124 -8.21 -15.16 -1.51
CA VAL A 124 -7.08 -15.65 -0.70
C VAL A 124 -7.50 -17.02 -0.23
N GLY A 125 -6.87 -18.07 -0.77
CA GLY A 125 -7.09 -19.42 -0.27
C GLY A 125 -6.89 -19.39 1.24
N ARG A 126 -7.84 -19.93 2.01
CA ARG A 126 -7.57 -20.24 3.43
C ARG A 126 -6.23 -20.96 3.41
N GLY A 127 -5.22 -20.37 4.04
CA GLY A 127 -3.84 -20.84 3.93
C GLY A 127 -3.85 -22.35 3.96
N GLY A 128 -3.30 -22.97 2.92
CA GLY A 128 -3.08 -24.40 2.94
C GLY A 128 -2.40 -24.68 4.26
N THR A 129 -3.07 -25.46 5.11
CA THR A 129 -2.41 -26.14 6.22
C THR A 129 -1.18 -26.76 5.58
N HIS A 130 0.00 -26.29 5.96
CA HIS A 130 1.20 -27.08 5.78
C HIS A 130 0.93 -28.35 6.58
N ALA A 131 0.38 -29.36 5.90
CA ALA A 131 0.43 -30.72 6.36
C ALA A 131 1.93 -31.01 6.47
N ALA A 132 2.42 -31.03 7.70
CA ALA A 132 3.68 -31.66 8.01
C ALA A 132 3.60 -33.07 7.43
N ALA A 133 4.55 -33.38 6.55
CA ALA A 133 4.74 -34.71 5.99
C ALA A 133 6.18 -35.11 6.29
N PRO A 134 6.42 -36.42 6.45
CA PRO A 134 6.06 -37.26 7.60
C PRO A 134 7.07 -37.17 8.76
#